data_AF-A0A1I0N363-F1
#
_entry.id   AF-A0A1I0N363-F1
#
_cell.length_a   1.000
_cell.length_b   1.000
_cell.length_c   1.000
_cell.angle_alpha   90.00
_cell.angle_beta   90.00
_cell.angle_gamma   90.00
#
_symmetry.space_group_name_H-M   'P 1'
#
loop_
_entity.id
_entity.type
_entity.pdbx_description
1 polymer ?
#
loop_
_entity_poly.entity_id
_entity_poly.type
_entity_poly.pdbx_seq_one_letter_code
_entity_poly.pdbx_strand_id
1 'polypeptide(L)'
;MGTDFQFRKAAVAQLTREIGVYVLADLDNVPIYVGQSRDGIRQRVQRHLTSARSDIIANRQIDIWEIAFVWTYPCPDKTALDRLEAQLFHAFDERSQLVNGKIPQRPINDAPPPDPAQIIQVMTDEEREDKTSPEQRLPRQASHYAAIVDHFLTIKDSSEVLRAMNAHFARLQKYHAQMQSLSSDDAPELPL
;
A
#
# COMPACT_ATOMS: atom_id res chain seq x y z
N MET A 1 -3.53 18.52 5.65
CA MET A 1 -3.09 18.36 7.05
C MET A 1 -1.78 17.56 7.13
N GLY A 2 -0.96 17.72 8.18
CA GLY A 2 0.28 16.96 8.36
C GLY A 2 0.05 15.57 9.00
N THR A 3 1.01 14.65 8.86
CA THR A 3 0.93 13.31 9.48
C THR A 3 0.97 13.38 11.01
N ASP A 4 0.01 12.75 11.69
CA ASP A 4 0.06 12.57 13.16
C ASP A 4 0.99 11.40 13.52
N PHE A 5 2.26 11.72 13.76
CA PHE A 5 3.27 10.73 14.14
C PHE A 5 3.02 10.09 15.52
N GLN A 6 2.33 10.78 16.44
CA GLN A 6 2.04 10.21 17.77
C GLN A 6 0.93 9.17 17.66
N PHE A 7 -0.16 9.50 16.95
CA PHE A 7 -1.21 8.54 16.64
C PHE A 7 -0.65 7.33 15.92
N ARG A 8 0.11 7.54 14.83
CA ARG A 8 0.72 6.45 14.05
C ARG A 8 1.60 5.56 14.91
N LYS A 9 2.44 6.13 15.77
CA LYS A 9 3.30 5.38 16.69
C LYS A 9 2.47 4.55 17.69
N ALA A 10 1.42 5.14 18.26
CA ALA A 10 0.52 4.46 19.19
C ALA A 10 -0.25 3.31 18.51
N ALA A 11 -0.77 3.53 17.30
CA ALA A 11 -1.44 2.51 16.51
C ALA A 11 -0.51 1.34 16.16
N VAL A 12 0.69 1.64 15.64
CA VAL A 12 1.71 0.62 15.33
C VAL A 12 2.08 -0.19 16.57
N ALA A 13 2.07 0.40 17.77
CA ALA A 13 2.36 -0.32 19.01
C ALA A 13 1.35 -1.45 19.32
N GLN A 14 0.12 -1.36 18.81
CA GLN A 14 -0.96 -2.35 18.97
C GLN A 14 -0.79 -3.59 18.08
N LEU A 15 0.03 -3.50 17.03
CA LEU A 15 0.31 -4.63 16.13
C LEU A 15 0.97 -5.78 16.90
N THR A 16 0.62 -7.01 16.51
CA THR A 16 1.24 -8.22 17.05
C THR A 16 2.76 -8.20 16.93
N ARG A 17 3.41 -8.75 17.96
CA ARG A 17 4.86 -9.00 18.00
C ARG A 17 5.24 -10.28 17.25
N GLU A 18 4.26 -11.11 16.90
CA GLU A 18 4.50 -12.41 16.29
C GLU A 18 5.11 -12.28 14.90
N ILE A 19 5.80 -13.35 14.50
CA ILE A 19 6.21 -13.53 13.11
C ILE A 19 4.98 -13.79 12.24
N GLY A 20 5.07 -13.47 10.95
CA GLY A 20 3.94 -13.63 10.05
C GLY A 20 4.02 -12.74 8.84
N VAL A 21 2.88 -12.60 8.17
CA VAL A 21 2.70 -11.73 7.00
C VAL A 21 1.92 -10.49 7.40
N TYR A 22 2.24 -9.37 6.78
CA TYR A 22 1.52 -8.11 6.92
C TYR A 22 1.14 -7.57 5.55
N VAL A 23 0.06 -6.81 5.55
CA VAL A 23 -0.41 -6.07 4.38
C VAL A 23 -0.43 -4.60 4.74
N LEU A 24 0.11 -3.78 3.85
CA LEU A 24 -0.07 -2.33 3.90
C LEU A 24 -1.20 -1.98 2.94
N ALA A 25 -2.18 -1.24 3.44
CA ALA A 25 -3.37 -0.86 2.71
C ALA A 25 -3.53 0.67 2.68
N ASP A 26 -4.10 1.16 1.58
CA ASP A 26 -4.21 2.58 1.29
C ASP A 26 -5.35 3.28 2.06
N LEU A 27 -5.62 4.53 1.72
CA LEU A 27 -6.64 5.38 2.36
C LEU A 27 -8.07 4.79 2.32
N ASP A 28 -8.34 3.91 1.36
CA ASP A 28 -9.63 3.22 1.18
C ASP A 28 -9.63 1.82 1.80
N ASN A 29 -8.59 1.48 2.58
CA ASN A 29 -8.36 0.14 3.12
C ASN A 29 -8.19 -0.92 2.03
N VAL A 30 -7.66 -0.55 0.85
CA VAL A 30 -7.34 -1.50 -0.22
C VAL A 30 -5.89 -1.97 -0.07
N PRO A 31 -5.61 -3.29 -0.02
CA PRO A 31 -4.25 -3.82 -0.04
C PRO A 31 -3.42 -3.29 -1.21
N ILE A 32 -2.22 -2.78 -0.92
CA ILE A 32 -1.28 -2.32 -1.95
C ILE A 32 0.08 -3.00 -1.86
N TYR A 33 0.42 -3.59 -0.71
CA TYR A 33 1.67 -4.31 -0.53
C TYR A 33 1.51 -5.46 0.45
N VAL A 34 2.15 -6.59 0.15
CA VAL A 34 2.24 -7.75 1.04
C VAL A 34 3.70 -7.99 1.41
N GLY A 35 4.00 -8.25 2.67
CA GLY A 35 5.35 -8.65 3.06
C GLY A 35 5.36 -9.55 4.28
N GLN A 36 6.40 -10.36 4.42
CA GLN A 36 6.61 -11.19 5.61
C GLN A 36 7.64 -10.60 6.60
N SER A 37 7.58 -11.07 7.85
CA SER A 37 8.57 -10.80 8.87
C SER A 37 8.86 -12.05 9.71
N ARG A 38 10.16 -12.40 9.80
CA ARG A 38 10.68 -13.49 10.65
C ARG A 38 11.15 -13.02 12.04
N ASP A 39 11.17 -11.71 12.26
CA ASP A 39 11.59 -11.05 13.51
C ASP A 39 10.44 -10.37 14.25
N GLY A 40 9.23 -10.42 13.67
CA GLY A 40 8.00 -9.85 14.21
C GLY A 40 7.37 -8.82 13.26
N ILE A 41 6.06 -8.93 13.05
CA ILE A 41 5.29 -8.08 12.13
C ILE A 41 5.44 -6.61 12.52
N ARG A 42 5.17 -6.27 13.79
CA ARG A 42 5.24 -4.88 14.24
C ARG A 42 6.60 -4.23 14.02
N GLN A 43 7.70 -4.95 14.29
CA GLN A 43 9.04 -4.40 14.12
C GLN A 43 9.31 -4.04 12.65
N ARG A 44 8.85 -4.90 11.72
CA ARG A 44 9.02 -4.69 10.29
C ARG A 44 8.14 -3.54 9.78
N VAL A 45 6.86 -3.53 10.15
CA VAL A 45 5.93 -2.44 9.81
C VAL A 45 6.42 -1.10 10.36
N GLN A 46 6.86 -1.06 11.62
CA GLN A 46 7.41 0.17 12.22
C GLN A 46 8.59 0.70 11.40
N ARG A 47 9.53 -0.16 11.00
CA ARG A 47 10.67 0.22 10.16
C ARG A 47 10.22 0.87 8.85
N HIS A 48 9.22 0.31 8.19
CA HIS A 48 8.67 0.85 6.94
C HIS A 48 8.08 2.24 7.14
N LEU A 49 7.29 2.43 8.20
CA LEU A 49 6.57 3.68 8.44
C LEU A 49 7.45 4.81 9.03
N THR A 50 8.63 4.49 9.58
CA THR A 50 9.50 5.50 10.22
C THR A 50 10.85 5.72 9.52
N SER A 51 11.25 4.87 8.57
CA SER A 51 12.57 4.98 7.94
C SER A 51 12.48 5.10 6.42
N ALA A 52 12.95 6.24 5.92
CA ALA A 52 13.15 6.46 4.48
C ALA A 52 14.17 5.50 3.84
N ARG A 53 14.95 4.75 4.65
CA ARG A 53 15.94 3.77 4.20
C ARG A 53 15.38 2.36 4.05
N SER A 54 14.12 2.14 4.36
CA SER A 54 13.48 0.87 4.07
C SER A 54 13.51 0.59 2.57
N ASP A 55 13.85 -0.62 2.14
CA ASP A 55 14.00 -0.99 0.73
C ASP A 55 12.78 -0.58 -0.12
N ILE A 56 11.56 -0.85 0.35
CA ILE A 56 10.32 -0.50 -0.37
C ILE A 56 10.06 1.01 -0.48
N ILE A 57 10.71 1.82 0.36
CA ILE A 57 10.62 3.29 0.34
C ILE A 57 11.78 3.88 -0.46
N ALA A 58 12.98 3.31 -0.32
CA ALA A 58 14.18 3.67 -1.07
C ALA A 58 13.99 3.44 -2.58
N ASN A 59 13.35 2.31 -2.94
CA ASN A 59 13.02 1.96 -4.32
C ASN A 59 11.73 2.61 -4.83
N ARG A 60 11.14 3.54 -4.06
CA ARG A 60 9.90 4.24 -4.39
C ARG A 60 8.69 3.32 -4.68
N GLN A 61 8.69 2.08 -4.17
CA GLN A 61 7.58 1.15 -4.37
C GLN A 61 6.34 1.56 -3.57
N ILE A 62 6.54 2.17 -2.40
CA ILE A 62 5.45 2.63 -1.54
C ILE A 62 5.64 4.09 -1.19
N ASP A 63 4.53 4.83 -1.21
CA ASP A 63 4.43 6.09 -0.53
C ASP A 63 3.89 5.89 0.90
N ILE A 64 4.60 6.35 1.93
CA ILE A 64 4.13 6.22 3.32
C ILE A 64 2.87 7.07 3.55
N TRP A 65 2.69 8.13 2.74
CA TRP A 65 1.59 9.07 2.86
C TRP A 65 0.22 8.41 2.70
N GLU A 66 0.12 7.39 1.84
CA GLU A 66 -1.12 6.66 1.52
C GLU A 66 -1.45 5.54 2.51
N ILE A 67 -0.52 5.11 3.35
CA ILE A 67 -0.74 3.97 4.24
C ILE A 67 -1.62 4.38 5.41
N ALA A 68 -2.89 3.98 5.36
CA ALA A 68 -3.87 4.20 6.41
C ALA A 68 -4.13 2.95 7.24
N PHE A 69 -3.97 1.75 6.68
CA PHE A 69 -4.27 0.50 7.38
C PHE A 69 -3.14 -0.52 7.27
N VAL A 70 -3.01 -1.33 8.33
CA VAL A 70 -2.10 -2.47 8.38
C VAL A 70 -2.88 -3.70 8.77
N TRP A 71 -2.84 -4.74 7.93
CA TRP A 71 -3.45 -6.02 8.25
C TRP A 71 -2.38 -7.01 8.68
N THR A 72 -2.68 -7.86 9.66
CA THR A 72 -1.71 -8.83 10.19
C THR A 72 -2.23 -10.25 10.07
N TYR A 73 -1.30 -11.14 9.71
CA TYR A 73 -1.51 -12.58 9.59
C TYR A 73 -0.39 -13.29 10.36
N PRO A 74 -0.52 -13.42 11.69
CA PRO A 74 0.44 -14.16 12.50
C PRO A 74 0.61 -15.58 11.97
N CYS A 75 1.84 -16.04 11.87
CA CYS A 75 2.16 -17.38 11.40
C CYS A 75 3.33 -17.93 12.21
N PRO A 76 3.06 -18.63 13.34
CA PRO A 76 4.09 -19.13 14.24
C PRO A 76 5.05 -20.13 13.57
N ASP A 77 4.62 -20.79 12.50
CA ASP A 77 5.45 -21.67 11.70
C ASP A 77 6.21 -20.89 10.62
N LYS A 78 7.54 -20.79 10.79
CA LYS A 78 8.42 -20.13 9.82
C LYS A 78 8.42 -20.79 8.44
N THR A 79 8.13 -22.08 8.37
CA THR A 79 8.14 -22.83 7.10
C THR A 79 6.90 -22.53 6.25
N ALA A 80 5.83 -22.06 6.89
CA ALA A 80 4.58 -21.68 6.22
C ALA A 80 4.55 -20.22 5.75
N LEU A 81 5.52 -19.38 6.13
CA LEU A 81 5.51 -17.94 5.80
C LEU A 81 5.51 -17.67 4.29
N ASP A 82 6.38 -18.34 3.53
CA ASP A 82 6.50 -18.10 2.09
C ASP A 82 5.20 -18.50 1.37
N ARG A 83 4.55 -19.57 1.83
CA ARG A 83 3.25 -20.01 1.31
C ARG A 83 2.16 -18.99 1.64
N LEU A 84 2.11 -18.50 2.88
CA LEU A 84 1.10 -17.52 3.31
C LEU A 84 1.29 -16.18 2.58
N GLU A 85 2.53 -15.71 2.43
CA GLU A 85 2.87 -14.51 1.66
C GLU A 85 2.41 -14.65 0.21
N ALA A 86 2.71 -15.79 -0.43
CA ALA A 86 2.29 -16.05 -1.79
C ALA A 86 0.76 -16.10 -1.93
N GLN A 87 0.07 -16.80 -1.02
CA GLN A 87 -1.38 -16.91 -1.03
C GLN A 87 -2.06 -15.54 -0.92
N LEU A 88 -1.62 -14.71 0.03
CA LEU A 88 -2.14 -13.35 0.21
C LEU A 88 -1.79 -12.45 -0.96
N PHE A 89 -0.55 -12.53 -1.46
CA PHE A 89 -0.13 -11.78 -2.64
C PHE A 89 -1.05 -12.04 -3.83
N HIS A 90 -1.22 -13.30 -4.24
CA HIS A 90 -2.03 -13.63 -5.43
C HIS A 90 -3.51 -13.25 -5.23
N ALA A 91 -4.05 -13.47 -4.03
CA ALA A 91 -5.46 -13.13 -3.75
C ALA A 91 -5.75 -11.62 -3.82
N PHE A 92 -4.80 -10.77 -3.45
CA PHE A 92 -4.97 -9.32 -3.50
C PHE A 92 -4.55 -8.71 -4.84
N ASP A 93 -3.49 -9.25 -5.46
CA ASP A 93 -2.97 -8.78 -6.75
C ASP A 93 -3.99 -8.93 -7.88
N GLU A 94 -4.82 -9.98 -7.82
CA GLU A 94 -5.93 -10.21 -8.77
C GLU A 94 -7.03 -9.14 -8.68
N ARG A 95 -7.20 -8.48 -7.51
CA ARG A 95 -8.22 -7.45 -7.31
C ARG A 95 -7.70 -6.06 -7.66
N SER A 96 -6.47 -5.78 -7.24
CA SER A 96 -5.76 -4.53 -7.49
C SER A 96 -4.28 -4.85 -7.49
N GLN A 97 -3.60 -4.55 -8.60
CA GLN A 97 -2.18 -4.83 -8.72
C GLN A 97 -1.42 -4.21 -7.55
N LEU A 98 -0.77 -5.06 -6.76
CA LEU A 98 0.09 -4.66 -5.65
C LEU A 98 1.33 -3.93 -6.19
N VAL A 99 2.03 -3.20 -5.35
CA VAL A 99 3.27 -2.49 -5.71
C VAL A 99 4.53 -3.31 -5.46
N ASN A 100 4.40 -4.52 -4.92
CA ASN A 100 5.51 -5.44 -4.74
C ASN A 100 6.31 -5.60 -6.03
N GLY A 101 7.63 -5.50 -5.91
CA GLY A 101 8.54 -5.72 -7.04
C GLY A 101 8.60 -7.19 -7.48
N LYS A 102 8.64 -8.12 -6.52
CA LYS A 102 8.72 -9.56 -6.78
C LYS A 102 7.34 -10.21 -6.72
N ILE A 103 7.11 -11.11 -7.66
CA ILE A 103 5.93 -11.99 -7.68
C ILE A 103 6.33 -13.33 -7.06
N PRO A 104 5.80 -13.69 -5.88
CA PRO A 104 6.05 -15.01 -5.30
C PRO A 104 5.44 -16.11 -6.16
N GLN A 105 6.02 -17.31 -6.12
CA GLN A 105 5.48 -18.47 -6.83
C GLN A 105 4.07 -18.79 -6.32
N ARG A 106 3.13 -19.01 -7.25
CA ARG A 106 1.74 -19.34 -6.90
C ARG A 106 1.71 -20.69 -6.17
N PRO A 107 1.08 -20.79 -4.99
CA PRO A 107 0.92 -22.07 -4.30
C PRO A 107 0.14 -23.06 -5.17
N ILE A 108 0.50 -24.35 -5.14
CA ILE A 108 -0.20 -25.41 -5.88
C ILE A 108 -1.64 -25.58 -5.37
N ASN A 109 -1.89 -25.26 -4.09
CA ASN A 109 -3.20 -25.32 -3.46
C ASN A 109 -3.77 -23.92 -3.26
N ASP A 110 -4.77 -23.56 -4.08
CA ASP A 110 -5.54 -22.31 -4.01
C ASP A 110 -6.61 -22.37 -2.90
N ALA A 111 -6.20 -22.67 -1.66
CA ALA A 111 -7.08 -22.39 -0.53
C ALA A 111 -7.35 -20.87 -0.50
N PRO A 112 -8.55 -20.43 -0.09
CA PRO A 112 -8.80 -19.00 0.10
C PRO A 112 -7.81 -18.45 1.14
N PRO A 113 -7.34 -17.19 0.98
CA PRO A 113 -6.51 -16.56 2.01
C PRO A 113 -7.27 -16.56 3.34
N PRO A 114 -6.56 -16.72 4.47
CA PRO A 114 -7.20 -16.58 5.78
C PRO A 114 -7.70 -15.14 5.97
N ASP A 115 -8.58 -14.93 6.94
CA ASP A 115 -8.94 -13.60 7.40
C ASP A 115 -7.80 -12.97 8.22
N PRO A 116 -7.64 -11.63 8.18
CA PRO A 116 -6.63 -10.95 8.99
C PRO A 116 -6.95 -11.05 10.48
N ALA A 117 -5.94 -11.33 11.29
CA ALA A 117 -6.07 -11.37 12.74
C ALA A 117 -6.25 -9.97 13.35
N GLN A 118 -5.63 -8.96 12.73
CA GLN A 118 -5.83 -7.55 13.08
C GLN A 118 -5.90 -6.71 11.80
N ILE A 119 -6.76 -5.70 11.83
CA ILE A 119 -6.76 -4.56 10.89
C ILE A 119 -6.61 -3.31 11.76
N ILE A 120 -5.45 -2.66 11.70
CA ILE A 120 -5.15 -1.49 12.51
C ILE A 120 -5.04 -0.26 11.61
N GLN A 121 -5.82 0.77 11.90
CA GLN A 121 -5.68 2.08 11.27
C GLN A 121 -4.48 2.82 11.88
N VAL A 122 -3.53 3.25 11.05
CA VAL A 122 -2.27 3.91 11.44
C VAL A 122 -2.25 5.40 11.09
N MET A 123 -3.44 5.96 10.89
CA MET A 123 -3.73 7.34 10.51
C MET A 123 -4.99 7.79 11.24
N THR A 124 -5.10 9.04 11.69
CA THR A 124 -6.36 9.52 12.29
C THR A 124 -7.46 9.58 11.23
N ASP A 125 -8.73 9.56 11.66
CA ASP A 125 -9.85 9.70 10.71
C ASP A 125 -9.81 11.05 9.98
N GLU A 126 -9.48 12.12 10.70
CA GLU A 126 -9.31 13.47 10.15
C GLU A 126 -8.18 13.52 9.10
N GLU A 127 -7.03 12.91 9.38
CA GLU A 127 -5.92 12.83 8.41
C GLU A 127 -6.32 11.99 7.19
N ARG A 128 -7.05 10.89 7.40
CA ARG A 128 -7.50 10.04 6.30
C ARG A 128 -8.52 10.74 5.42
N GLU A 129 -9.47 11.45 6.01
CA GLU A 129 -10.49 12.21 5.29
C GLU A 129 -9.87 13.31 4.42
N ASP A 130 -8.99 14.13 5.02
CA ASP A 130 -8.24 15.17 4.30
C ASP A 130 -7.44 14.60 3.12
N LYS A 131 -6.70 13.50 3.35
CA LYS A 131 -5.89 12.86 2.31
C LYS A 131 -6.70 12.12 1.24
N THR A 132 -7.93 11.72 1.54
CA THR A 132 -8.79 11.03 0.57
C THR A 132 -9.35 12.02 -0.46
N SER A 133 -9.41 13.31 -0.12
CA SER A 133 -9.85 14.35 -1.06
C SER A 133 -9.06 14.31 -2.38
N PRO A 134 -9.72 14.41 -3.54
CA PRO A 134 -9.03 14.36 -4.83
C PRO A 134 -7.98 15.46 -5.01
N GLU A 135 -8.18 16.63 -4.40
CA GLU A 135 -7.25 17.76 -4.40
C GLU A 135 -5.91 17.43 -3.71
N GLN A 136 -5.92 16.54 -2.71
CA GLN A 136 -4.69 16.06 -2.05
C GLN A 136 -4.15 14.81 -2.74
N ARG A 137 -5.03 13.85 -3.02
CA ARG A 137 -4.67 12.50 -3.45
C ARG A 137 -4.08 12.45 -4.85
N LEU A 138 -4.67 13.15 -5.82
CA LEU A 138 -4.21 13.11 -7.20
C LEU A 138 -2.83 13.78 -7.37
N PRO A 139 -2.59 15.01 -6.88
CA PRO A 139 -1.27 15.62 -6.99
C PRO A 139 -0.18 14.82 -6.27
N ARG A 140 -0.52 14.19 -5.13
CA ARG A 140 0.42 13.32 -4.42
C ARG A 140 0.80 12.10 -5.24
N GLN A 141 -0.18 11.41 -5.82
CA GLN A 141 0.05 10.25 -6.68
C GLN A 141 0.86 10.62 -7.92
N ALA A 142 0.56 11.76 -8.56
CA ALA A 142 1.32 12.25 -9.71
C ALA A 142 2.79 12.54 -9.36
N SER A 143 3.02 13.20 -8.23
CA SER A 143 4.36 13.49 -7.72
C SER A 143 5.14 12.21 -7.40
N HIS A 144 4.47 11.23 -6.79
CA HIS A 144 5.09 9.95 -6.47
C HIS A 144 5.41 9.15 -7.74
N TYR A 145 4.49 9.12 -8.71
CA TYR A 145 4.71 8.48 -10.01
C TYR A 145 5.91 9.08 -10.75
N ALA A 146 6.03 10.41 -10.80
CA ALA A 146 7.19 11.08 -11.38
C ALA A 146 8.50 10.64 -10.70
N ALA A 147 8.52 10.55 -9.37
CA ALA A 147 9.69 10.08 -8.62
C ALA A 147 10.05 8.61 -8.92
N ILE A 148 9.07 7.75 -9.20
CA ILE A 148 9.30 6.36 -9.64
C ILE A 148 9.91 6.34 -11.05
N VAL A 149 9.40 7.15 -11.97
CA VAL A 149 9.92 7.26 -13.35
C VAL A 149 11.39 7.69 -13.32
N ASP A 150 11.74 8.72 -12.56
CA ASP A 150 13.11 9.19 -12.40
C ASP A 150 14.03 8.08 -11.86
N HIS A 151 13.55 7.36 -10.85
CA HIS A 151 14.28 6.23 -10.26
C HIS A 151 14.48 5.08 -11.25
N PHE A 152 13.44 4.71 -12.00
CA PHE A 152 13.48 3.66 -13.02
C PHE A 152 14.52 3.97 -14.11
N LEU A 153 14.53 5.21 -14.60
CA LEU A 153 15.50 5.67 -15.62
C LEU A 153 16.94 5.66 -15.09
N THR A 154 17.12 5.88 -13.79
CA THR A 154 18.45 5.90 -13.15
C THR A 154 19.03 4.51 -12.94
N ILE A 155 18.24 3.56 -12.45
CA ILE A 155 18.76 2.25 -12.02
C ILE A 155 18.98 1.27 -13.17
N LYS A 156 18.36 1.51 -14.35
CA LYS A 156 18.37 0.67 -15.57
C LYS A 156 17.95 -0.79 -15.31
N ASP A 157 16.91 -1.22 -16.02
CA ASP A 157 16.51 -2.63 -16.15
C ASP A 157 16.03 -3.31 -14.85
N SER A 158 15.21 -2.61 -14.05
CA SER A 158 14.55 -3.20 -12.88
C SER A 158 13.09 -3.54 -13.20
N SER A 159 12.83 -4.80 -13.53
CA SER A 159 11.47 -5.34 -13.69
C SER A 159 10.60 -5.14 -12.43
N GLU A 160 11.24 -5.12 -11.25
CA GLU A 160 10.60 -4.84 -9.97
C GLU A 160 10.06 -3.40 -9.90
N VAL A 161 10.86 -2.41 -10.31
CA VAL A 161 10.45 -0.99 -10.33
C VAL A 161 9.40 -0.76 -11.43
N LEU A 162 9.55 -1.40 -12.59
CA LEU A 162 8.54 -1.34 -13.68
C LEU A 162 7.16 -1.82 -13.19
N ARG A 163 7.12 -2.90 -12.41
CA ARG A 163 5.87 -3.44 -11.88
C ARG A 163 5.21 -2.47 -10.90
N ALA A 164 5.98 -1.89 -9.98
CA ALA A 164 5.47 -0.85 -9.08
C ALA A 164 4.97 0.39 -9.86
N MET A 165 5.74 0.83 -10.87
CA MET A 165 5.37 1.95 -11.74
C MET A 165 4.01 1.73 -12.42
N ASN A 166 3.77 0.53 -12.96
CA ASN A 166 2.49 0.18 -13.59
C ASN A 166 1.31 0.24 -12.58
N ALA A 167 1.50 -0.27 -11.37
CA ALA A 167 0.48 -0.18 -10.32
C ALA A 167 0.17 1.27 -9.96
N HIS A 168 1.20 2.12 -9.81
CA HIS A 168 0.99 3.55 -9.52
C HIS A 168 0.35 4.30 -10.69
N PHE A 169 0.64 3.93 -11.94
CA PHE A 169 0.00 4.51 -13.11
C PHE A 169 -1.50 4.19 -13.17
N ALA A 170 -1.88 2.93 -12.95
CA ALA A 170 -3.29 2.53 -12.89
C ALA A 170 -4.07 3.32 -11.82
N ARG A 171 -3.44 3.56 -10.67
CA ARG A 171 -4.02 4.36 -9.58
C ARG A 171 -4.09 5.84 -9.94
N LEU A 172 -3.08 6.38 -10.63
CA LEU A 172 -3.09 7.75 -11.15
C LEU A 172 -4.26 7.95 -12.12
N GLN A 173 -4.48 7.02 -13.05
CA GLN A 173 -5.62 7.03 -13.97
C GLN A 173 -6.95 7.00 -13.22
N LYS A 174 -7.08 6.13 -12.21
CA LYS A 174 -8.28 6.05 -11.35
C LYS A 174 -8.58 7.40 -10.69
N TYR A 175 -7.60 8.00 -10.02
CA TYR A 175 -7.80 9.27 -9.30
C TYR A 175 -8.07 10.44 -10.25
N HIS A 176 -7.46 10.44 -11.44
CA HIS A 176 -7.74 11.42 -12.47
C HIS A 176 -9.20 11.34 -12.95
N ALA A 177 -9.70 10.13 -13.23
CA ALA A 177 -11.09 9.92 -13.60
C ALA A 177 -12.08 10.38 -12.52
N GLN A 178 -11.77 10.13 -11.24
CA GLN A 178 -12.57 10.61 -10.11
C GLN A 178 -12.62 12.14 -10.03
N MET A 179 -11.51 12.82 -10.29
CA MET A 179 -11.47 14.28 -10.34
C MET A 179 -12.33 14.83 -11.49
N GLN A 180 -12.30 14.19 -12.67
CA GLN A 180 -13.13 14.59 -13.81
C GLN A 180 -14.63 14.48 -13.50
N SER A 181 -15.06 13.40 -12.83
CA SER A 181 -16.47 13.27 -12.42
C SER A 181 -16.93 14.39 -11.49
N LEU A 182 -16.06 14.89 -10.60
CA LEU A 182 -16.40 16.03 -9.73
C LEU A 182 -16.59 17.33 -10.51
N SER A 183 -15.83 17.54 -11.58
CA SER A 183 -16.01 18.71 -12.45
C SER A 183 -17.23 18.63 -13.38
N SER A 184 -17.79 17.42 -13.56
CA SER A 184 -18.91 17.16 -14.47
C SER A 184 -20.28 17.43 -13.81
N ASP A 185 -20.34 17.38 -12.47
CA ASP A 185 -21.54 17.69 -11.67
C ASP A 185 -21.78 19.22 -11.51
N ASP A 186 -20.91 20.06 -12.10
CA ASP A 186 -20.96 21.54 -12.03
C ASP A 186 -21.30 22.18 -13.39
N ALA A 187 -21.83 21.42 -14.36
CA ALA A 187 -22.36 22.01 -15.58
C ALA A 187 -23.74 22.64 -15.31
N PRO A 188 -23.91 23.98 -15.38
CA PRO A 188 -25.24 24.55 -15.36
C PRO A 188 -26.00 24.03 -16.57
N GLU A 189 -27.26 23.63 -16.36
CA GLU A 189 -28.23 23.48 -17.45
C GLU A 189 -28.17 24.76 -18.28
N LEU A 190 -27.60 24.69 -19.48
CA LEU A 190 -27.70 25.77 -20.44
C LEU A 190 -29.13 25.73 -20.97
N PRO A 191 -29.95 26.77 -20.74
CA PRO A 191 -31.23 26.86 -21.43
C PRO A 191 -30.94 27.27 -22.88
N LEU A 192 -31.44 26.47 -23.82
CA LEU A 192 -32.48 26.84 -24.79
C LEU A 192 -32.83 25.65 -25.68
#